data_AF-A0AAW2JGP6-F1
#
_entry.id   AF-A0AAW2JGP6-F1
#
_cell.length_a   1.000
_cell.length_b   1.000
_cell.length_c   1.000
_cell.angle_alpha   90.00
_cell.angle_beta   90.00
_cell.angle_gamma   90.00
#
_symmetry.space_group_name_H-M   'P 1'
#
loop_
_entity.id
_entity.type
_entity.pdbx_description
1 polymer ?
#
loop_
_entity_poly.entity_id
_entity_poly.type
_entity_poly.pdbx_seq_one_letter_code
_entity_poly.pdbx_strand_id
1 'polypeptide(L)'
;MAYELPVNCRTPAIIEYDGTKHPQAHLSRFENAALLRRSTDRIKYHVFITTFARATQQWFNQLPSGAIECFQEFQSLLLHQLASS
;
A
#
# COMPACT_ATOMS: atom_id res chain seq x y z
N MET A 1 30.83 6.03 -6.31
CA MET A 1 30.18 6.29 -7.62
C MET A 1 28.68 6.27 -7.38
N ALA A 2 28.03 7.43 -7.39
CA ALA A 2 26.57 7.52 -7.32
C ALA A 2 26.03 7.35 -8.74
N TYR A 3 25.17 6.36 -8.95
CA TYR A 3 24.48 6.15 -10.21
C TYR A 3 23.40 7.22 -10.31
N GLU A 4 23.59 8.21 -11.18
CA GLU A 4 22.54 9.17 -11.49
C GLU A 4 21.43 8.43 -12.23
N LEU A 5 20.23 8.44 -11.64
CA LEU A 5 19.06 7.88 -12.29
C LEU A 5 18.81 8.65 -13.60
N PRO A 6 18.49 7.97 -14.72
CA PRO A 6 18.15 8.63 -15.97
C PRO A 6 17.14 9.76 -15.75
N VAL A 7 17.27 10.89 -16.45
CA VAL A 7 16.44 12.11 -16.23
C VAL A 7 14.92 11.88 -16.43
N ASN A 8 14.56 10.73 -16.99
CA ASN A 8 13.23 10.23 -17.27
C ASN A 8 12.81 9.06 -16.34
N CYS A 9 13.66 8.64 -15.40
CA CYS A 9 13.27 7.83 -14.26
C CYS A 9 12.42 8.70 -13.32
N ARG A 10 11.14 8.87 -13.68
CA ARG A 10 10.14 9.33 -12.74
C ARG A 10 10.23 8.40 -11.54
N THR A 11 10.56 8.97 -10.38
CA THR A 11 10.33 8.28 -9.11
C THR A 11 8.93 7.69 -9.18
N PRO A 12 8.78 6.37 -9.00
CA PRO A 12 7.49 5.72 -9.12
C PRO A 12 6.57 6.48 -8.19
N ALA A 13 5.58 7.19 -8.77
CA ALA A 13 4.71 8.06 -8.01
C ALA A 13 4.16 7.24 -6.85
N ILE A 14 4.31 7.75 -5.63
CA ILE A 14 3.65 7.16 -4.47
C ILE A 14 2.17 7.24 -4.82
N ILE A 15 1.57 6.09 -5.11
CA ILE A 15 0.19 6.03 -5.56
C ILE A 15 -0.63 6.31 -4.31
N GLU A 16 -1.10 7.54 -4.11
CA GLU A 16 -1.95 7.84 -2.95
C GLU A 16 -3.30 7.15 -3.08
N TYR A 17 -3.73 6.60 -1.95
CA TYR A 17 -5.01 5.95 -1.75
C TYR A 17 -5.74 6.67 -0.63
N ASP A 18 -6.72 7.48 -1.03
CA ASP A 18 -7.55 8.30 -0.16
C ASP A 18 -8.88 7.64 0.22
N GLY A 19 -9.09 6.39 -0.19
CA GLY A 19 -10.32 5.63 0.03
C GLY A 19 -11.39 5.80 -1.04
N THR A 20 -11.17 6.64 -2.06
CA THR A 20 -12.19 6.93 -3.11
C THR A 20 -12.12 5.98 -4.31
N LYS A 21 -10.94 5.44 -4.59
CA LYS A 21 -10.71 4.47 -5.67
C LYS A 21 -11.02 3.07 -5.17
N HIS A 22 -11.40 2.15 -6.05
CA HIS A 22 -11.58 0.75 -5.67
C HIS A 22 -10.27 0.18 -5.08
N PRO A 23 -10.25 -0.24 -3.81
CA PRO A 23 -9.02 -0.70 -3.17
C PRO A 23 -8.49 -2.00 -3.74
N GLN A 24 -9.33 -2.85 -4.34
CA GLN A 24 -8.86 -4.02 -5.08
C GLN A 24 -8.03 -3.62 -6.30
N ALA A 25 -8.42 -2.56 -7.01
CA ALA A 25 -7.63 -2.03 -8.13
C ALA A 25 -6.31 -1.40 -7.63
N HIS A 26 -6.35 -0.72 -6.48
CA HIS A 26 -5.14 -0.17 -5.84
C HIS A 26 -4.18 -1.28 -5.40
N LEU A 27 -4.71 -2.33 -4.78
CA LEU A 27 -3.98 -3.51 -4.31
C LEU A 27 -3.35 -4.29 -5.46
N SER A 28 -4.09 -4.59 -6.54
CA SER A 28 -3.51 -5.20 -7.75
C SER A 28 -2.39 -4.36 -8.36
N ARG A 29 -2.56 -3.03 -8.41
CA ARG A 29 -1.53 -2.13 -8.96
C ARG A 29 -0.28 -2.08 -8.07
N PHE A 30 -0.48 -2.10 -6.75
CA PHE A 30 0.61 -2.19 -5.78
C PHE A 30 1.35 -3.53 -5.87
N GLU A 31 0.64 -4.66 -5.97
CA GLU A 31 1.25 -5.99 -6.08
C GLU A 31 2.09 -6.13 -7.34
N ASN A 32 1.62 -5.62 -8.48
CA ASN A 32 2.42 -5.56 -9.70
C ASN A 32 3.71 -4.74 -9.52
N ALA A 33 3.63 -3.60 -8.83
CA ALA A 33 4.80 -2.77 -8.52
C ALA A 33 5.77 -3.46 -7.53
N ALA A 34 5.25 -4.18 -6.54
CA ALA A 34 6.03 -4.91 -5.56
C ALA A 34 6.71 -6.15 -6.16
N LEU A 35 6.05 -6.84 -7.11
CA LEU A 35 6.59 -7.98 -7.84
C LEU A 35 7.85 -7.58 -8.63
N LEU A 36 7.81 -6.44 -9.33
CA LEU A 36 8.95 -5.90 -10.06
C LEU A 36 10.16 -5.61 -9.14
N ARG A 37 9.90 -5.31 -7.87
CA ARG A 37 10.93 -5.00 -6.87
C ARG A 37 11.32 -6.18 -5.98
N ARG A 38 10.73 -7.37 -6.20
CA ARG A 38 10.96 -8.59 -5.39
C ARG A 38 10.84 -8.32 -3.88
N SER A 39 9.89 -7.47 -3.48
CA SER A 39 9.72 -7.07 -2.08
C SER A 39 9.14 -8.21 -1.24
N THR A 40 9.59 -8.37 0.00
CA THR A 40 9.01 -9.33 0.97
C THR A 40 7.68 -8.79 1.52
N ASP A 41 6.83 -9.66 2.08
CA ASP A 41 5.52 -9.22 2.59
C ASP A 41 5.62 -8.17 3.71
N ARG A 42 6.66 -8.25 4.55
CA ARG A 42 6.94 -7.21 5.55
C ARG A 42 7.25 -5.85 4.90
N ILE A 43 8.05 -5.84 3.84
CA ILE A 43 8.35 -4.61 3.09
C ILE A 43 7.11 -4.11 2.35
N LYS A 44 6.35 -5.01 1.71
CA LYS A 44 5.08 -4.68 1.04
C LYS A 44 4.12 -4.00 2.00
N TYR A 45 3.92 -4.53 3.20
CA TYR A 45 3.09 -3.91 4.23
C TYR A 45 3.54 -2.49 4.55
N HIS A 46 4.81 -2.29 4.90
CA HIS A 46 5.32 -0.96 5.25
C HIS A 46 5.28 0.04 4.09
N VAL A 47 5.43 -0.41 2.85
CA VAL A 47 5.32 0.46 1.67
C VAL A 47 3.85 0.70 1.29
N PHE A 48 2.94 -0.23 1.59
CA PHE A 48 1.52 -0.03 1.33
C PHE A 48 0.92 1.02 2.25
N ILE A 49 1.26 1.00 3.54
CA ILE A 49 0.75 2.00 4.49
C ILE A 49 1.18 3.43 4.13
N THR A 50 2.33 3.62 3.45
CA THR A 50 2.75 4.96 3.00
C THR A 50 1.93 5.47 1.82
N THR A 51 1.12 4.61 1.19
CA THR A 51 0.15 5.02 0.17
C THR A 51 -1.13 5.59 0.77
N PHE A 52 -1.39 5.40 2.06
CA PHE A 52 -2.62 5.86 2.68
C PHE A 52 -2.65 7.37 2.84
N ALA A 53 -3.77 7.95 2.43
CA ALA A 53 -4.07 9.36 2.58
C ALA A 53 -5.44 9.54 3.23
N ARG A 54 -5.64 10.72 3.83
CA ARG A 54 -6.96 11.22 4.27
C ARG A 54 -7.72 10.19 5.13
N ALA A 55 -8.92 9.79 4.68
CA ALA A 55 -9.81 8.91 5.43
C ALA A 55 -9.22 7.52 5.66
N THR A 56 -8.41 7.00 4.72
CA THR A 56 -7.80 5.68 4.89
C THR A 56 -6.71 5.68 5.96
N GLN A 57 -5.96 6.78 6.07
CA GLN A 57 -4.98 6.92 7.15
C GLN A 57 -5.66 7.03 8.52
N GLN A 58 -6.81 7.72 8.61
CA GLN A 58 -7.60 7.79 9.83
C GLN A 58 -8.13 6.43 10.26
N TRP A 59 -8.68 5.65 9.33
CA TRP A 59 -9.10 4.26 9.59
C TRP A 59 -7.93 3.39 10.07
N PHE A 60 -6.78 3.47 9.41
CA PHE A 60 -5.60 2.69 9.79
C PHE A 60 -5.13 3.01 11.21
N ASN A 61 -5.14 4.29 11.59
CA ASN A 61 -4.77 4.72 12.95
C ASN A 61 -5.76 4.28 14.04
N GLN A 62 -6.97 3.84 13.68
CA GLN A 62 -7.95 3.29 14.62
C GLN A 62 -7.77 1.79 14.87
N LEU A 63 -6.93 1.10 14.09
CA LEU A 63 -6.64 -0.31 14.29
C LEU A 63 -5.82 -0.52 15.58
N PRO A 64 -6.10 -1.58 16.35
CA PRO A 64 -5.29 -1.89 17.51
C PRO A 64 -3.84 -2.20 17.11
N SER A 65 -2.88 -1.75 17.93
CA SER A 65 -1.47 -2.03 17.69
C SER A 65 -1.22 -3.54 17.66
N GLY A 66 -0.58 -4.03 16.59
CA GLY A 66 -0.35 -5.45 16.39
C GLY A 66 -1.51 -6.22 15.75
N ALA A 67 -2.57 -5.55 15.28
CA ALA A 67 -3.66 -6.20 14.55
C ALA A 67 -3.26 -6.79 13.18
N ILE A 68 -2.09 -6.41 12.67
CA ILE A 68 -1.59 -6.82 11.36
C ILE A 68 -0.14 -7.28 11.55
N GLU A 69 0.10 -8.57 11.41
CA GLU A 69 1.44 -9.16 11.49
C GLU A 69 2.05 -9.35 10.09
N CYS A 70 1.22 -9.43 9.04
CA CYS A 70 1.68 -9.60 7.66
C CYS A 70 0.77 -8.92 6.62
N PHE A 71 1.29 -8.79 5.40
CA PHE A 71 0.55 -8.14 4.30
C PHE A 71 -0.77 -8.85 3.98
N GLN A 72 -0.84 -10.18 4.11
CA GLN A 72 -2.05 -10.95 3.81
C GLN A 72 -3.21 -10.64 4.79
N GLU A 73 -2.92 -10.50 6.08
CA GLU A 73 -3.92 -10.08 7.07
C GLU A 73 -4.42 -8.68 6.79
N PHE A 74 -3.50 -7.78 6.44
CA PHE A 74 -3.84 -6.44 6.02
C PHE A 74 -4.76 -6.42 4.79
N GLN A 75 -4.48 -7.23 3.76
CA GLN A 75 -5.33 -7.33 2.58
C GLN A 75 -6.74 -7.80 2.95
N SER A 76 -6.84 -8.80 3.84
CA SER A 76 -8.14 -9.30 4.32
C SER A 76 -8.92 -8.24 5.09
N LEU A 77 -8.26 -7.49 5.99
CA LEU A 77 -8.86 -6.36 6.72
C LEU A 77 -9.33 -5.25 5.79
N LEU A 78 -8.49 -4.88 4.83
CA LEU A 78 -8.84 -3.85 3.84
C LEU A 78 -10.06 -4.28 3.04
N LEU A 79 -10.13 -5.54 2.58
CA LEU A 79 -11.27 -6.08 1.83
C LEU A 79 -12.54 -6.16 2.69
N HIS A 80 -12.41 -6.53 3.97
CA HIS A 80 -13.52 -6.59 4.91
C HIS A 80 -14.14 -5.20 5.13
N GLN A 81 -13.31 -4.16 5.25
CA GLN A 81 -13.78 -2.77 5.38
C GLN A 81 -14.66 -2.33 4.20
N LEU A 82 -14.44 -2.88 3.00
CA LEU A 82 -15.24 -2.59 1.79
C LEU A 82 -16.58 -3.28 1.79
N ALA A 83 -16.63 -4.49 2.34
CA ALA A 83 -17.88 -5.23 2.46
C ALA A 83 -18.82 -4.59 3.49
N SER A 84 -18.30 -3.68 4.32
CA SER A 84 -19.03 -2.99 5.38
C SER A 84 -19.33 -1.50 5.10
N SER A 85 -18.95 -0.97 3.92
CA SER A 85 -19.23 0.43 3.50
C SER A 85 -20.35 0.53 2.48
#